data_AF-A0A7S1U1K3-F1
#
_entry.id   AF-A0A7S1U1K3-F1
#
_cell.length_a   1.000
_cell.length_b   1.000
_cell.length_c   1.000
_cell.angle_alpha   90.00
_cell.angle_beta   90.00
_cell.angle_gamma   90.00
#
_symmetry.space_group_name_H-M   'P 1'
#
loop_
_entity.id
_entity.type
_entity.pdbx_description
1 polymer ?
#
loop_
_entity_poly.entity_id
_entity_poly.type
_entity_poly.pdbx_seq_one_letter_code
_entity_poly.pdbx_strand_id
1 'polypeptide(L)'
;TLAAGGNMVVGREGPFVHTSFGLAQMMLTNIPYFAHLNANGTLKRQVFAAACAVGVSSTFTSPIGGVLFSIEVTSTYFLASSYWKGFLCAICGAVVVRLIILARFDAETAESPFFDTDLSGDDFHYAELPLFALLGVFAGLAGTAYVQFDALVRRVLKRMQSASAKDPKKQENLVRGKAIGAVEPGPVPMLSDPETARCGGCVVPKFHPVVLVTIVGATTAIIYFLTGDFNQQNLFSIVDDLVSTEPLGDDWKLYGAEDVTIGYVLLVFLISRTILQTVTTNLKIPCGNFIPCFTMGCAFGRIFAIALDSVFPQYDFSPAGYALVCGAAFTASVTHTISTAVIALEFTGALEYQIPIFVCVMASYAVSLYLGTSLYDMKMRDKNMQHLPALTADQTFQLNARDVMKTDLVVLSRKTSLARVIQRLKDVHFSAYPVVDHQANMVFLGCVSRRALIRFLYLHALKNDIEKELVKDLPKDYTPKVVEELEMSFGKQRADRGRDSNIFQSFFGGFKRQRHHHHHHRHRHHRGGRHRNGAGEHHQTHQTLNPSSLSRGSVRAAGETPHSRFTSAQTSLTKPRSTLVSTCALDEAVSIPSGSRW
;
A
#
# COMPACT_ATOMS: atom_id res chain seq x y z
N THR A 1 0.47 -19.47 2.64
CA THR A 1 0.74 -20.90 2.36
C THR A 1 -0.03 -21.82 3.28
N LEU A 2 0.21 -21.84 4.61
CA LEU A 2 -0.50 -22.75 5.53
C LEU A 2 -2.04 -22.64 5.44
N ALA A 3 -2.60 -21.44 5.43
CA ALA A 3 -4.05 -21.26 5.29
C ALA A 3 -4.60 -21.78 3.94
N ALA A 4 -3.83 -21.62 2.86
CA ALA A 4 -4.20 -22.14 1.55
C ALA A 4 -4.04 -23.66 1.45
N GLY A 5 -2.98 -24.22 2.05
CA GLY A 5 -2.74 -25.67 2.08
C GLY A 5 -3.67 -26.43 3.05
N GLY A 6 -4.26 -25.73 4.02
CA GLY A 6 -5.34 -26.27 4.86
C GLY A 6 -6.72 -26.21 4.21
N ASN A 7 -6.80 -25.98 2.89
CA ASN A 7 -8.03 -25.85 2.10
C ASN A 7 -9.04 -24.81 2.64
N MET A 8 -8.59 -23.82 3.41
CA MET A 8 -9.48 -22.73 3.80
C MET A 8 -9.84 -21.91 2.55
N VAL A 9 -11.07 -21.42 2.47
CA VAL A 9 -11.49 -20.50 1.40
C VAL A 9 -10.79 -19.16 1.62
N VAL A 10 -9.58 -19.02 1.06
CA VAL A 10 -8.77 -17.81 1.17
C VAL A 10 -8.00 -17.58 -0.12
N GLY A 11 -7.98 -16.34 -0.60
CA GLY A 11 -7.11 -15.89 -1.69
C GLY A 11 -5.69 -15.60 -1.20
N ARG A 12 -4.72 -15.63 -2.11
CA ARG A 12 -3.30 -15.32 -1.84
C ARG A 12 -2.94 -13.86 -2.15
N GLU A 13 -3.82 -13.20 -2.91
CA GLU A 13 -3.70 -11.88 -3.52
C GLU A 13 -3.37 -10.73 -2.56
N GLY A 14 -4.25 -10.46 -1.59
CA GLY A 14 -4.08 -9.36 -0.65
C GLY A 14 -2.77 -9.44 0.15
N PRO A 15 -2.43 -10.60 0.74
CA PRO A 15 -1.14 -10.81 1.39
C PRO A 15 0.05 -10.60 0.44
N PHE A 16 -0.05 -11.04 -0.83
CA PHE A 16 1.02 -10.88 -1.80
C PHE A 16 1.27 -9.40 -2.14
N VAL A 17 0.20 -8.63 -2.35
CA VAL A 17 0.29 -7.17 -2.47
C VAL A 17 0.99 -6.59 -1.25
N HIS A 18 0.58 -6.95 -0.03
CA HIS A 18 1.26 -6.47 1.18
C HIS A 18 2.75 -6.87 1.26
N THR A 19 3.13 -8.06 0.78
CA THR A 19 4.55 -8.46 0.73
C THR A 19 5.37 -7.61 -0.24
N SER A 20 4.79 -7.20 -1.37
CA SER A 20 5.45 -6.29 -2.31
C SER A 20 5.74 -4.92 -1.69
N PHE A 21 4.79 -4.37 -0.91
CA PHE A 21 4.99 -3.15 -0.12
C PHE A 21 6.10 -3.31 0.93
N GLY A 22 6.11 -4.45 1.63
CA GLY A 22 7.15 -4.76 2.61
C GLY A 22 8.54 -4.81 1.99
N LEU A 23 8.68 -5.46 0.84
CA LEU A 23 9.94 -5.51 0.08
C LEU A 23 10.35 -4.12 -0.40
N ALA A 24 9.44 -3.34 -0.97
CA ALA A 24 9.72 -1.96 -1.38
C ALA A 24 10.19 -1.09 -0.21
N GLN A 25 9.52 -1.15 0.94
CA GLN A 25 9.94 -0.41 2.14
C GLN A 25 11.30 -0.87 2.66
N MET A 26 11.58 -2.18 2.62
CA MET A 26 12.87 -2.73 3.01
C MET A 26 13.99 -2.21 2.09
N MET A 27 13.76 -2.19 0.77
CA MET A 27 14.70 -1.62 -0.20
C MET A 27 14.94 -0.12 0.03
N LEU A 28 13.88 0.65 0.26
CA LEU A 28 13.94 2.09 0.54
C LEU A 28 14.70 2.44 1.84
N THR A 29 14.67 1.55 2.84
CA THR A 29 15.26 1.80 4.17
C THR A 29 16.69 1.28 4.28
N ASN A 30 16.97 0.11 3.70
CA ASN A 30 18.24 -0.58 3.89
C ASN A 30 19.28 -0.25 2.81
N ILE A 31 18.86 0.24 1.64
CA ILE A 31 19.78 0.57 0.55
C ILE A 31 20.01 2.08 0.54
N PRO A 32 21.23 2.57 0.84
CA PRO A 32 21.52 4.00 0.98
C PRO A 32 21.29 4.79 -0.31
N TYR A 33 21.46 4.16 -1.48
CA TYR A 33 21.19 4.78 -2.77
C TYR A 33 19.73 5.25 -2.92
N PHE A 34 18.77 4.55 -2.29
CA PHE A 34 17.34 4.90 -2.34
C PHE A 34 16.87 5.78 -1.19
N ALA A 35 17.77 6.25 -0.32
CA ALA A 35 17.41 7.07 0.85
C ALA A 35 16.69 8.37 0.46
N HIS A 36 17.06 8.98 -0.67
CA HIS A 36 16.39 10.17 -1.21
C HIS A 36 14.90 9.90 -1.54
N LEU A 37 14.57 8.72 -2.06
CA LEU A 37 13.19 8.33 -2.37
C LEU A 37 12.35 8.13 -1.11
N ASN A 38 12.96 7.65 -0.03
CA ASN A 38 12.27 7.46 1.26
C ASN A 38 12.07 8.79 2.00
N ALA A 39 12.96 9.76 1.81
CA ALA A 39 12.87 11.08 2.43
C ALA A 39 11.72 11.91 1.85
N ASN A 40 11.48 11.83 0.54
CA ASN A 40 10.39 12.54 -0.12
C ASN A 40 9.09 11.72 -0.07
N GLY A 41 8.10 12.21 0.66
CA GLY A 41 6.81 11.52 0.84
C GLY A 41 6.04 11.29 -0.47
N THR A 42 6.18 12.18 -1.45
CA THR A 42 5.53 12.04 -2.76
C THR A 42 6.17 10.91 -3.57
N LEU A 43 7.51 10.89 -3.67
CA LEU A 43 8.22 9.83 -4.38
C LEU A 43 8.02 8.46 -3.71
N LYS A 44 8.02 8.42 -2.37
CA LYS A 44 7.69 7.21 -1.61
C LYS A 44 6.32 6.65 -1.96
N ARG A 45 5.29 7.51 -2.07
CA ARG A 45 3.95 7.09 -2.51
C ARG A 45 3.94 6.52 -3.93
N GLN A 46 4.73 7.07 -4.85
CA GLN A 46 4.85 6.53 -6.21
C GLN A 46 5.47 5.13 -6.23
N VAL A 47 6.51 4.90 -5.41
CA VAL A 47 7.14 3.57 -5.26
C VAL A 47 6.14 2.56 -4.70
N PHE A 48 5.33 2.96 -3.74
CA PHE A 48 4.28 2.12 -3.17
C PHE A 48 3.13 1.81 -4.13
N ALA A 49 2.72 2.77 -4.96
CA ALA A 49 1.77 2.52 -6.04
C ALA A 49 2.34 1.50 -7.05
N ALA A 50 3.61 1.66 -7.46
CA ALA A 50 4.25 0.69 -8.33
C ALA A 50 4.37 -0.70 -7.68
N ALA A 51 4.70 -0.77 -6.39
CA ALA A 51 4.75 -2.03 -5.65
C ALA A 51 3.38 -2.72 -5.63
N CYS A 52 2.30 -1.97 -5.40
CA CYS A 52 0.94 -2.49 -5.49
C CYS A 52 0.64 -3.10 -6.87
N ALA A 53 0.96 -2.37 -7.95
CA ALA A 53 0.75 -2.86 -9.31
C ALA A 53 1.56 -4.14 -9.61
N VAL A 54 2.82 -4.22 -9.17
CA VAL A 54 3.65 -5.42 -9.28
C VAL A 54 3.04 -6.58 -8.48
N GLY A 55 2.58 -6.32 -7.27
CA GLY A 55 1.97 -7.33 -6.42
C GLY A 55 0.75 -7.98 -7.07
N VAL A 56 -0.14 -7.18 -7.66
CA VAL A 56 -1.34 -7.68 -8.35
C VAL A 56 -0.98 -8.33 -9.71
N SER A 57 -0.05 -7.74 -10.44
CA SER A 57 0.37 -8.27 -11.74
C SER A 57 1.09 -9.61 -11.62
N SER A 58 1.91 -9.81 -10.59
CA SER A 58 2.61 -11.07 -10.36
C SER A 58 1.69 -12.20 -9.89
N THR A 59 0.50 -11.89 -9.35
CA THR A 59 -0.43 -12.93 -8.90
C THR A 59 -1.43 -13.35 -9.96
N PHE A 60 -1.94 -12.41 -10.75
CA PHE A 60 -2.89 -12.69 -11.83
C PHE A 60 -2.26 -12.70 -13.21
N THR A 61 -0.93 -12.55 -13.32
CA THR A 61 -0.21 -12.36 -14.60
C THR A 61 -0.83 -11.25 -15.48
N SER A 62 -1.47 -10.26 -14.84
CA SER A 62 -2.29 -9.20 -15.45
C SER A 62 -1.65 -7.82 -15.19
N PRO A 63 -0.75 -7.34 -16.09
CA PRO A 63 -0.05 -6.07 -15.89
C PRO A 63 -0.94 -4.84 -16.07
N ILE A 64 -1.86 -4.82 -17.05
CA ILE A 64 -2.76 -3.67 -17.24
C ILE A 64 -3.77 -3.62 -16.09
N GLY A 65 -4.38 -4.77 -15.77
CA GLY A 65 -5.34 -4.90 -14.68
C GLY A 65 -4.73 -4.55 -13.33
N GLY A 66 -3.49 -4.99 -13.07
CA GLY A 66 -2.79 -4.68 -11.81
C GLY A 66 -2.49 -3.19 -11.61
N VAL A 67 -2.13 -2.46 -12.66
CA VAL A 67 -1.92 -1.01 -12.59
C VAL A 67 -3.23 -0.27 -12.36
N LEU A 68 -4.29 -0.61 -13.10
CA LEU A 68 -5.61 -0.01 -12.93
C LEU A 68 -6.15 -0.25 -11.52
N PHE A 69 -6.00 -1.48 -11.00
CA PHE A 69 -6.40 -1.81 -9.64
C PHE A 69 -5.60 -1.00 -8.60
N SER A 70 -4.30 -0.83 -8.81
CA SER A 70 -3.49 0.03 -7.93
C SER A 70 -4.02 1.47 -7.94
N ILE A 71 -4.41 2.01 -9.10
CA ILE A 71 -4.92 3.37 -9.22
C ILE A 71 -6.25 3.51 -8.49
N GLU A 72 -7.17 2.58 -8.72
CA GLU A 72 -8.53 2.60 -8.14
C GLU A 72 -8.51 2.50 -6.61
N VAL A 73 -7.65 1.64 -6.04
CA VAL A 73 -7.69 1.33 -4.60
C VAL A 73 -6.76 2.21 -3.76
N THR A 74 -5.63 2.69 -4.31
CA THR A 74 -4.59 3.31 -3.46
C THR A 74 -4.70 4.82 -3.29
N SER A 75 -5.30 5.57 -4.22
CA SER A 75 -5.31 7.05 -4.15
C SER A 75 -6.45 7.66 -4.94
N THR A 76 -7.07 8.72 -4.38
CA THR A 76 -8.07 9.54 -5.08
C THR A 76 -7.46 10.40 -6.20
N TYR A 77 -6.18 10.77 -6.05
CA TYR A 77 -5.41 11.49 -7.05
C TYR A 77 -4.20 10.65 -7.44
N PHE A 78 -4.06 10.37 -8.72
CA PHE A 78 -2.95 9.58 -9.24
C PHE A 78 -2.15 10.41 -10.25
N LEU A 79 -0.82 10.49 -10.05
CA LEU A 79 0.05 11.24 -10.95
C LEU A 79 0.25 10.45 -12.24
N ALA A 80 0.02 11.06 -13.40
CA ALA A 80 0.22 10.40 -14.70
C ALA A 80 1.66 9.89 -14.89
N SER A 81 2.65 10.56 -14.31
CA SER A 81 4.04 10.09 -14.31
C SER A 81 4.30 8.84 -13.45
N SER A 82 3.37 8.48 -12.56
CA SER A 82 3.43 7.24 -11.78
C SER A 82 2.82 6.07 -12.54
N TYR A 83 1.93 6.34 -13.50
CA TYR A 83 1.25 5.33 -14.32
C TYR A 83 2.26 4.52 -15.13
N TRP A 84 3.07 5.19 -15.95
CA TRP A 84 4.03 4.50 -16.82
C TRP A 84 5.12 3.75 -16.01
N LYS A 85 5.50 4.28 -14.84
CA LYS A 85 6.44 3.61 -13.93
C LYS A 85 5.83 2.34 -13.35
N GLY A 86 4.59 2.43 -12.86
CA GLY A 86 3.85 1.28 -12.35
C GLY A 86 3.66 0.22 -13.42
N PHE A 87 3.35 0.62 -14.65
CA PHE A 87 3.20 -0.28 -15.80
C PHE A 87 4.48 -1.01 -16.18
N LEU A 88 5.60 -0.29 -16.28
CA LEU A 88 6.91 -0.91 -16.53
C LEU A 88 7.26 -1.92 -15.44
N CYS A 89 7.05 -1.57 -14.17
CA CYS A 89 7.29 -2.48 -13.06
C CYS A 89 6.37 -3.71 -13.11
N ALA A 90 5.07 -3.53 -13.38
CA ALA A 90 4.09 -4.60 -13.47
C ALA A 90 4.46 -5.60 -14.59
N ILE A 91 4.83 -5.13 -15.78
CA ILE A 91 5.32 -5.99 -16.87
C ILE A 91 6.54 -6.79 -16.44
N CYS A 92 7.53 -6.15 -15.80
CA CYS A 92 8.69 -6.88 -15.29
C CYS A 92 8.29 -7.99 -14.31
N GLY A 93 7.32 -7.72 -13.43
CA GLY A 93 6.75 -8.72 -12.52
C GLY A 93 6.08 -9.89 -13.23
N ALA A 94 5.22 -9.61 -14.22
CA ALA A 94 4.54 -10.64 -15.00
C ALA A 94 5.51 -11.48 -15.84
N VAL A 95 6.48 -10.84 -16.51
CA VAL A 95 7.50 -11.51 -17.31
C VAL A 95 8.35 -12.44 -16.44
N VAL A 96 8.77 -12.00 -15.26
CA VAL A 96 9.55 -12.85 -14.34
C VAL A 96 8.75 -14.08 -13.92
N VAL A 97 7.45 -13.94 -13.64
CA VAL A 97 6.58 -15.07 -13.31
C VAL A 97 6.50 -16.05 -14.49
N ARG A 98 6.25 -15.56 -15.71
CA ARG A 98 6.22 -16.41 -16.92
C ARG A 98 7.56 -17.11 -17.20
N LEU A 99 8.68 -16.42 -17.01
CA LEU A 99 10.02 -17.01 -17.14
C LEU A 99 10.27 -18.11 -16.10
N ILE A 100 9.78 -17.93 -14.87
CA ILE A 100 9.89 -18.98 -13.83
C ILE A 100 9.01 -20.18 -14.18
N ILE A 101 7.81 -19.95 -14.72
CA ILE A 101 6.92 -21.02 -15.19
C ILE A 101 7.59 -21.79 -16.33
N LEU A 102 8.11 -21.09 -17.34
CA LEU A 102 8.86 -21.67 -18.45
C LEU A 102 10.10 -22.47 -18.00
N ALA A 103 10.76 -22.03 -16.93
CA ALA A 103 11.93 -22.74 -16.39
C ALA A 103 11.58 -23.97 -15.54
N ARG A 104 10.31 -24.13 -15.14
CA ARG A 104 9.84 -25.20 -14.24
C ARG A 104 8.87 -26.18 -14.89
N PHE A 105 8.13 -25.71 -15.88
CA PHE A 105 7.08 -26.40 -16.63
C PHE A 105 7.34 -26.23 -18.14
N ASP A 106 6.37 -26.59 -18.97
CA ASP A 106 6.50 -26.54 -20.43
C ASP A 106 6.18 -25.16 -21.02
N ALA A 107 6.63 -24.95 -22.27
CA ALA A 107 6.43 -23.69 -22.99
C ALA A 107 4.95 -23.35 -23.22
N GLU A 108 4.12 -24.37 -23.50
CA GLU A 108 2.68 -24.20 -23.70
C GLU A 108 1.99 -23.64 -22.45
N THR A 109 2.34 -24.14 -21.25
CA THR A 109 1.83 -23.63 -19.97
C THR A 109 2.33 -22.23 -19.63
N ALA A 110 3.47 -21.82 -20.17
CA ALA A 110 4.03 -20.48 -19.93
C ALA A 110 3.40 -19.41 -20.84
N GLU A 111 2.90 -19.82 -22.01
CA GLU A 111 2.27 -18.95 -23.00
C GLU A 111 0.75 -18.87 -22.86
N SER A 112 0.11 -19.91 -22.29
CA SER A 112 -1.33 -19.91 -22.05
C SER A 112 -1.75 -18.82 -21.05
N PRO A 113 -2.97 -18.28 -21.18
CA PRO A 113 -3.60 -17.55 -20.09
C PRO A 113 -3.68 -18.43 -18.83
N PHE A 114 -3.86 -17.80 -17.67
CA PHE A 114 -3.85 -18.51 -16.39
C PHE A 114 -5.04 -19.49 -16.28
N PHE A 115 -6.16 -19.16 -16.91
CA PHE A 115 -7.24 -20.10 -17.19
C PHE A 115 -7.43 -20.17 -18.69
N ASP A 116 -7.44 -21.38 -19.24
CA ASP A 116 -7.62 -21.59 -20.66
C ASP A 116 -9.12 -21.68 -20.95
N THR A 117 -9.65 -20.64 -21.56
CA THR A 117 -11.07 -20.60 -21.93
C THR A 117 -11.09 -20.59 -23.45
N ASP A 118 -11.28 -21.76 -24.05
CA ASP A 118 -11.53 -21.88 -25.50
C ASP A 118 -12.94 -21.36 -25.81
N LEU A 119 -13.09 -20.04 -25.69
CA LEU A 119 -14.30 -19.29 -26.04
C LEU A 119 -14.29 -18.88 -27.52
N SER A 120 -13.20 -19.18 -28.24
CA SER A 120 -12.86 -18.81 -29.62
C SER A 120 -13.84 -19.29 -30.71
N GLY A 121 -14.95 -19.94 -30.33
CA GLY A 121 -15.98 -20.46 -31.23
C GLY A 121 -17.42 -20.20 -30.78
N ASP A 122 -17.62 -19.67 -29.57
CA ASP A 122 -18.93 -19.32 -29.00
C ASP A 122 -19.10 -17.79 -28.99
N ASP A 123 -19.30 -17.23 -30.18
CA ASP A 123 -19.54 -15.80 -30.36
C ASP A 123 -20.81 -15.38 -29.60
N PHE A 124 -20.66 -14.51 -28.60
CA PHE A 124 -21.81 -13.90 -27.94
C PHE A 124 -22.59 -13.06 -28.97
N HIS A 125 -23.91 -13.14 -28.94
CA HIS A 125 -24.72 -12.27 -29.78
C HIS A 125 -24.89 -10.90 -29.12
N TYR A 126 -24.75 -9.81 -29.88
CA TYR A 126 -25.01 -8.45 -29.34
C TYR A 126 -26.42 -8.28 -28.75
N ALA A 127 -27.38 -9.13 -29.15
CA ALA A 127 -28.72 -9.19 -28.59
C ALA A 127 -28.74 -9.62 -27.10
N GLU A 128 -27.69 -10.26 -26.61
CA GLU A 128 -27.54 -10.72 -25.22
C GLU A 128 -27.03 -9.63 -24.27
N LEU A 129 -26.56 -8.48 -24.78
CA LEU A 129 -26.07 -7.37 -23.95
C LEU A 129 -27.06 -6.90 -22.86
N PRO A 130 -28.39 -6.81 -23.11
CA PRO A 130 -29.35 -6.53 -22.06
C PRO A 130 -29.41 -7.61 -20.97
N LEU A 131 -29.21 -8.89 -21.32
CA LEU A 131 -29.14 -9.99 -20.35
C LEU A 131 -27.88 -9.88 -19.49
N PHE A 132 -26.74 -9.52 -20.07
CA PHE A 132 -25.51 -9.23 -19.31
C PHE A 132 -25.66 -8.02 -18.39
N ALA A 133 -26.35 -6.96 -18.83
CA ALA A 133 -26.65 -5.81 -17.96
C ALA A 133 -27.55 -6.22 -16.79
N LEU A 134 -28.58 -7.04 -17.05
CA LEU A 134 -29.47 -7.58 -16.01
C LEU A 134 -28.72 -8.48 -15.03
N LEU A 135 -27.85 -9.35 -15.54
CA LEU A 135 -26.95 -10.16 -14.72
C LEU A 135 -26.08 -9.29 -13.82
N GLY A 136 -25.57 -8.17 -14.34
CA GLY A 136 -24.83 -7.17 -13.56
C GLY A 136 -25.65 -6.60 -12.41
N VAL A 137 -26.93 -6.27 -12.63
CA VAL A 137 -27.82 -5.81 -11.56
C VAL A 137 -27.97 -6.87 -10.47
N PHE A 138 -28.21 -8.13 -10.85
CA PHE A 138 -28.30 -9.24 -9.89
C PHE A 138 -26.99 -9.49 -9.15
N ALA A 139 -25.84 -9.44 -9.84
CA ALA A 139 -24.52 -9.57 -9.24
C ALA A 139 -24.24 -8.45 -8.23
N GLY A 140 -24.63 -7.20 -8.55
CA GLY A 140 -24.47 -6.05 -7.66
C GLY A 140 -25.32 -6.15 -6.38
N LEU A 141 -26.57 -6.63 -6.52
CA LEU A 141 -27.45 -6.93 -5.38
C LEU A 141 -26.87 -8.06 -4.52
N ALA A 142 -26.46 -9.16 -5.14
CA ALA A 142 -25.88 -10.32 -4.45
C ALA A 142 -24.56 -9.96 -3.73
N GLY A 143 -23.69 -9.19 -4.37
CA GLY A 143 -22.44 -8.73 -3.77
C GLY A 143 -22.65 -7.78 -2.60
N THR A 144 -23.62 -6.87 -2.70
CA THR A 144 -23.99 -6.00 -1.57
C THR A 144 -24.56 -6.82 -0.40
N ALA A 145 -25.43 -7.79 -0.69
CA ALA A 145 -25.96 -8.70 0.30
C ALA A 145 -24.85 -9.52 0.98
N TYR A 146 -23.88 -10.00 0.22
CA TYR A 146 -22.69 -10.67 0.75
C TYR A 146 -21.89 -9.78 1.70
N VAL A 147 -21.62 -8.52 1.32
CA VAL A 147 -20.89 -7.56 2.18
C VAL A 147 -21.66 -7.28 3.49
N GLN A 148 -22.98 -7.16 3.44
CA GLN A 148 -23.82 -7.00 4.63
C GLN A 148 -23.84 -8.26 5.51
N PHE A 149 -23.93 -9.44 4.91
CA PHE A 149 -23.87 -10.72 5.60
C PHE A 149 -22.51 -10.89 6.30
N ASP A 150 -21.43 -10.55 5.62
CA ASP A 150 -20.07 -10.55 6.16
C ASP A 150 -19.92 -9.56 7.33
N ALA A 151 -20.56 -8.38 7.25
CA ALA A 151 -20.66 -7.44 8.38
C ALA A 151 -21.44 -8.01 9.58
N LEU A 152 -22.51 -8.76 9.32
CA LEU A 152 -23.33 -9.39 10.35
C LEU A 152 -22.53 -10.47 11.09
N VAL A 153 -21.91 -11.39 10.35
CA VAL A 153 -21.08 -12.46 10.91
C VAL A 153 -19.91 -11.89 11.73
N ARG A 154 -19.25 -10.83 11.23
CA ARG A 154 -18.24 -10.09 12.01
C ARG A 154 -18.75 -9.60 13.35
N ARG A 155 -19.92 -8.97 13.38
CA ARG A 155 -20.52 -8.44 14.62
C ARG A 155 -20.79 -9.56 15.61
N VAL A 156 -21.27 -10.71 15.14
CA VAL A 156 -21.49 -11.91 15.96
C VAL A 156 -20.17 -12.45 16.51
N LEU A 157 -19.14 -12.63 15.66
CA LEU A 157 -17.82 -13.12 16.08
C LEU A 157 -17.16 -12.18 17.10
N LYS A 158 -17.24 -10.86 16.90
CA LYS A 158 -16.74 -9.86 17.87
C LYS A 158 -17.47 -9.96 19.21
N ARG A 159 -18.80 -10.19 19.21
CA ARG A 159 -19.60 -10.39 20.44
C ARG A 159 -19.20 -11.66 21.17
N MET A 160 -19.04 -12.78 20.47
CA MET A 160 -18.61 -14.06 21.06
C MET A 160 -17.22 -13.96 21.68
N GLN A 161 -16.27 -13.33 20.99
CA GLN A 161 -14.91 -13.10 21.51
C GLN A 161 -14.92 -12.19 22.75
N SER A 162 -15.77 -11.16 22.74
CA SER A 162 -15.90 -10.23 23.88
C SER A 162 -16.60 -10.87 25.09
N ALA A 163 -17.56 -11.77 24.86
CA ALA A 163 -18.23 -12.54 25.91
C ALA A 163 -17.30 -13.58 26.53
N SER A 164 -16.48 -14.26 25.72
CA SER A 164 -15.48 -15.23 26.19
C SER A 164 -14.32 -14.57 26.95
N ALA A 165 -14.00 -13.30 26.68
CA ALA A 165 -12.99 -12.54 27.43
C ALA A 165 -13.45 -12.11 28.84
N LYS A 166 -14.76 -12.19 29.15
CA LYS A 166 -15.33 -11.88 30.47
C LYS A 166 -15.36 -13.14 31.35
N ASP A 167 -14.19 -13.56 31.81
CA ASP A 167 -14.06 -14.62 32.81
C ASP A 167 -14.38 -14.03 34.21
N PRO A 168 -15.39 -14.55 34.96
CA PRO A 168 -15.87 -13.96 36.22
C PRO A 168 -14.79 -13.79 37.30
N LYS A 169 -13.82 -14.71 37.36
CA LYS A 169 -12.74 -14.73 38.36
C LYS A 169 -11.76 -13.56 38.23
N LYS A 170 -11.69 -12.90 37.07
CA LYS A 170 -10.77 -11.77 36.85
C LYS A 170 -11.38 -10.42 37.26
N GLN A 171 -12.70 -10.36 37.35
CA GLN A 171 -13.43 -9.15 37.75
C GLN A 171 -13.35 -8.92 39.27
N GLU A 172 -13.30 -9.99 40.07
CA GLU A 172 -13.13 -9.90 41.53
C GLU A 172 -11.75 -9.33 41.93
N ASN A 173 -10.68 -9.73 41.24
CA ASN A 173 -9.34 -9.19 41.48
C ASN A 173 -9.15 -7.76 40.95
N LEU A 174 -9.91 -7.34 39.92
CA LEU A 174 -9.86 -5.98 39.42
C LEU A 174 -10.66 -5.01 40.32
N VAL A 175 -11.78 -5.45 40.90
CA VAL A 175 -12.60 -4.64 41.81
C VAL A 175 -11.89 -4.42 43.15
N ARG A 176 -11.16 -5.41 43.68
CA ARG A 176 -10.31 -5.21 44.88
C ARG A 176 -9.11 -4.28 44.65
N GLY A 177 -8.60 -4.19 43.41
CA GLY A 177 -7.49 -3.29 43.07
C GLY A 177 -7.90 -1.87 42.64
N LYS A 178 -9.17 -1.64 42.30
CA LYS A 178 -9.68 -0.35 41.79
C LYS A 178 -10.32 0.56 42.85
N ALA A 179 -10.26 0.19 44.13
CA ALA A 179 -10.73 1.05 45.21
C ALA A 179 -9.80 2.25 45.52
N ILE A 180 -8.67 2.40 44.81
CA ILE A 180 -7.76 3.54 44.94
C ILE A 180 -7.63 4.21 43.58
N GLY A 181 -8.30 5.36 43.41
CA GLY A 181 -8.09 6.26 42.28
C GLY A 181 -9.12 6.19 41.15
N ALA A 182 -10.39 6.48 41.45
CA ALA A 182 -11.34 6.89 40.43
C ALA A 182 -11.14 8.39 40.13
N VAL A 183 -10.48 8.69 39.01
CA VAL A 183 -10.55 10.01 38.35
C VAL A 183 -11.40 9.83 37.10
N GLU A 184 -12.41 10.69 36.96
CA GLU A 184 -13.40 10.66 35.89
C GLU A 184 -12.76 10.77 34.49
N PRO A 185 -13.30 10.09 33.47
CA PRO A 185 -12.84 10.26 32.09
C PRO A 185 -13.42 11.54 31.50
N GLY A 186 -12.58 12.58 31.38
CA GLY A 186 -12.85 13.76 30.57
C GLY A 186 -12.87 13.46 29.06
N PRO A 187 -13.38 14.39 28.23
CA PRO A 187 -13.54 14.20 26.79
C PRO A 187 -12.18 14.02 26.08
N VAL A 188 -12.13 13.03 25.20
CA VAL A 188 -10.93 12.60 24.46
C VAL A 188 -10.50 13.68 23.46
N PRO A 189 -9.26 14.20 23.49
CA PRO A 189 -8.78 15.15 22.49
C PRO A 189 -8.49 14.43 21.16
N MET A 190 -9.15 14.88 20.10
CA MET A 190 -8.80 14.61 18.71
C MET A 190 -7.53 15.38 18.30
N LEU A 191 -6.74 14.78 17.40
CA LEU A 191 -5.42 15.16 16.91
C LEU A 191 -4.23 14.75 17.81
N SER A 192 -3.81 13.51 17.63
CA SER A 192 -2.42 13.08 17.80
C SER A 192 -1.93 12.45 16.50
N ASP A 193 -0.69 12.72 16.13
CA ASP A 193 -0.03 12.33 14.87
C ASP A 193 -0.21 10.84 14.48
N PRO A 194 -0.28 10.52 13.17
CA PRO A 194 -0.54 9.15 12.67
C PRO A 194 0.54 8.12 13.06
N GLU A 195 1.74 8.57 13.43
CA GLU A 195 2.85 7.67 13.82
C GLU A 195 2.86 7.31 15.30
N THR A 196 2.05 7.99 16.12
CA THR A 196 1.89 7.70 17.56
C THR A 196 0.56 7.08 17.93
N ALA A 197 -0.27 6.74 16.95
CA ALA A 197 -1.34 5.77 17.11
C ALA A 197 -0.71 4.38 17.35
N ARG A 198 -0.06 4.20 18.50
CA ARG A 198 0.08 2.87 19.10
C ARG A 198 -1.33 2.37 19.19
N CYS A 199 -1.67 1.38 18.36
CA CYS A 199 -2.90 0.61 18.48
C CYS A 199 -3.13 0.39 19.97
N GLY A 200 -4.13 1.06 20.53
CA GLY A 200 -4.54 0.87 21.91
C GLY A 200 -4.60 -0.63 22.11
N GLY A 201 -3.78 -1.12 23.05
CA GLY A 201 -3.42 -2.52 23.16
C GLY A 201 -4.65 -3.39 22.94
N CYS A 202 -4.68 -4.09 21.80
CA CYS A 202 -5.65 -5.14 21.61
C CYS A 202 -5.37 -6.13 22.72
N VAL A 203 -6.18 -6.09 23.78
CA VAL A 203 -6.29 -7.16 24.74
C VAL A 203 -6.77 -8.35 23.92
N VAL A 204 -5.82 -9.11 23.38
CA VAL A 204 -6.10 -10.36 22.70
C VAL A 204 -6.74 -11.24 23.78
N PRO A 205 -8.00 -11.69 23.60
CA PRO A 205 -8.55 -12.72 24.45
C PRO A 205 -7.58 -13.90 24.42
N LYS A 206 -7.31 -14.52 25.56
CA LYS A 206 -6.41 -15.69 25.68
C LYS A 206 -6.90 -16.94 24.91
N PHE A 207 -7.99 -16.86 24.14
CA PHE A 207 -8.32 -17.89 23.17
C PHE A 207 -7.29 -17.82 22.05
N HIS A 208 -6.36 -18.78 22.03
CA HIS A 208 -5.23 -18.75 21.12
C HIS A 208 -5.78 -18.71 19.68
N PRO A 209 -5.40 -17.71 18.85
CA PRO A 209 -5.94 -17.55 17.49
C PRO A 209 -5.75 -18.81 16.64
N VAL A 210 -4.71 -19.60 16.94
CA VAL A 210 -4.49 -20.91 16.31
C VAL A 210 -5.62 -21.89 16.62
N VAL A 211 -6.12 -21.98 17.85
CA VAL A 211 -7.21 -22.90 18.22
C VAL A 211 -8.49 -22.55 17.45
N LEU A 212 -8.81 -21.26 17.32
CA LEU A 212 -9.97 -20.83 16.54
C LEU A 212 -9.81 -21.20 15.05
N VAL A 213 -8.62 -20.97 14.49
CA VAL A 213 -8.32 -21.33 13.10
C VAL A 213 -8.39 -22.86 12.91
N THR A 214 -7.92 -23.64 13.87
CA THR A 214 -8.00 -25.12 13.83
C THR A 214 -9.44 -25.60 13.90
N ILE A 215 -10.27 -25.03 14.79
CA ILE A 215 -11.70 -25.36 14.87
C ILE A 215 -12.40 -25.02 13.55
N VAL A 216 -12.18 -23.81 13.02
CA VAL A 216 -12.80 -23.40 11.75
C VAL A 216 -12.29 -24.26 10.59
N GLY A 217 -11.00 -24.59 10.56
CA GLY A 217 -10.42 -25.50 9.58
C GLY A 217 -11.06 -26.89 9.65
N ALA A 218 -11.22 -27.46 10.84
CA ALA A 218 -11.89 -28.74 11.05
C ALA A 218 -13.36 -28.70 10.61
N THR A 219 -14.11 -27.65 10.96
CA THR A 219 -15.49 -27.49 10.50
C THR A 219 -15.59 -27.30 8.99
N THR A 220 -14.61 -26.61 8.38
CA THR A 220 -14.53 -26.43 6.93
C THR A 220 -14.31 -27.77 6.23
N ALA A 221 -13.39 -28.59 6.75
CA ALA A 221 -13.13 -29.92 6.24
C ALA A 221 -14.36 -30.85 6.35
N ILE A 222 -15.11 -30.78 7.46
CA ILE A 222 -16.35 -31.53 7.62
C ILE A 222 -17.39 -31.10 6.57
N ILE A 223 -17.57 -29.79 6.37
CA ILE A 223 -18.51 -29.27 5.37
C ILE A 223 -18.12 -29.77 3.97
N TYR A 224 -16.83 -29.72 3.61
CA TYR A 224 -16.36 -30.20 2.33
C TYR A 224 -16.65 -31.70 2.12
N PHE A 225 -16.34 -32.52 3.11
CA PHE A 225 -16.59 -33.97 3.05
C PHE A 225 -18.08 -34.29 2.87
N LEU A 226 -18.97 -33.50 3.48
CA LEU A 226 -20.41 -33.70 3.36
C LEU A 226 -20.99 -33.23 2.01
N THR A 227 -20.39 -32.22 1.38
CA THR A 227 -20.96 -31.62 0.15
C THR A 227 -20.56 -32.35 -1.14
N GLY A 228 -19.30 -32.78 -1.29
CA GLY A 228 -18.82 -33.30 -2.58
C GLY A 228 -17.37 -32.91 -2.89
N ASP A 229 -16.81 -33.50 -3.95
CA ASP A 229 -15.40 -33.34 -4.32
C ASP A 229 -15.09 -31.95 -4.89
N PHE A 230 -16.06 -31.29 -5.52
CA PHE A 230 -15.98 -29.90 -5.99
C PHE A 230 -15.53 -28.90 -4.90
N ASN A 231 -15.76 -29.19 -3.61
CA ASN A 231 -15.38 -28.31 -2.52
C ASN A 231 -13.94 -28.56 -2.00
N GLN A 232 -13.33 -29.69 -2.37
CA GLN A 232 -11.98 -30.09 -1.96
C GLN A 232 -10.89 -29.58 -2.92
N GLN A 233 -11.28 -29.23 -4.16
CA GLN A 233 -10.37 -28.70 -5.15
C GLN A 233 -9.78 -27.32 -4.79
N ASN A 234 -8.67 -26.99 -5.43
CA ASN A 234 -8.07 -25.66 -5.33
C ASN A 234 -8.97 -24.60 -5.93
N LEU A 235 -8.96 -23.41 -5.34
CA LEU A 235 -9.82 -22.30 -5.75
C LEU A 235 -9.64 -21.87 -7.21
N PHE A 236 -8.42 -22.01 -7.74
CA PHE A 236 -8.12 -21.74 -9.14
C PHE A 236 -8.69 -22.85 -10.05
N SER A 237 -8.49 -24.14 -9.72
CA SER A 237 -9.10 -25.25 -10.48
C SER A 237 -10.62 -25.14 -10.57
N ILE A 238 -11.28 -24.70 -9.49
CA ILE A 238 -12.72 -24.48 -9.51
C ILE A 238 -13.12 -23.34 -10.46
N VAL A 239 -12.31 -22.29 -10.56
CA VAL A 239 -12.58 -21.22 -11.53
C VAL A 239 -12.39 -21.73 -12.95
N ASP A 240 -11.37 -22.54 -13.20
CA ASP A 240 -11.12 -23.20 -14.48
C ASP A 240 -12.34 -24.05 -14.90
N ASP A 241 -12.79 -24.96 -14.03
CA ASP A 241 -14.00 -25.76 -14.22
C ASP A 241 -15.27 -24.90 -14.42
N LEU A 242 -15.37 -23.75 -13.73
CA LEU A 242 -16.53 -22.88 -13.85
C LEU A 242 -16.51 -21.99 -15.09
N VAL A 243 -15.37 -21.84 -15.77
CA VAL A 243 -15.27 -21.03 -16.99
C VAL A 243 -14.99 -21.91 -18.22
N SER A 244 -14.83 -23.22 -18.07
CA SER A 244 -14.73 -24.16 -19.19
C SER A 244 -16.04 -24.26 -20.00
N THR A 245 -15.93 -24.39 -21.31
CA THR A 245 -17.08 -24.66 -22.20
C THR A 245 -17.58 -26.10 -22.07
N GLU A 246 -16.71 -27.01 -21.61
CA GLU A 246 -17.05 -28.41 -21.36
C GLU A 246 -18.11 -28.57 -20.25
N PRO A 247 -18.95 -29.61 -20.34
CA PRO A 247 -19.85 -29.96 -19.25
C PRO A 247 -19.04 -30.28 -17.99
N LEU A 248 -19.52 -29.80 -16.84
CA LEU A 248 -18.84 -30.04 -15.56
C LEU A 248 -18.71 -31.55 -15.33
N GLY A 249 -17.46 -32.00 -15.08
CA GLY A 249 -17.11 -33.41 -14.95
C GLY A 249 -17.65 -34.10 -13.69
N ASP A 250 -17.20 -35.33 -13.45
CA ASP A 250 -17.65 -36.18 -12.33
C ASP A 250 -17.42 -35.56 -10.94
N ASP A 251 -16.47 -34.63 -10.81
CA ASP A 251 -16.16 -33.91 -9.58
C ASP A 251 -17.32 -33.03 -9.08
N TRP A 252 -18.25 -32.66 -9.97
CA TRP A 252 -19.40 -31.80 -9.70
C TRP A 252 -20.66 -32.61 -9.38
N LYS A 253 -20.52 -33.63 -8.52
CA LYS A 253 -21.61 -34.47 -8.00
C LYS A 253 -21.75 -34.30 -6.48
N LEU A 254 -22.98 -34.41 -5.99
CA LEU A 254 -23.27 -34.38 -4.55
C LEU A 254 -23.19 -35.81 -3.99
N TYR A 255 -22.50 -36.01 -2.86
CA TYR A 255 -22.40 -37.33 -2.24
C TYR A 255 -23.79 -37.86 -1.86
N GLY A 256 -24.10 -39.08 -2.32
CA GLY A 256 -25.36 -39.77 -1.99
C GLY A 256 -26.58 -39.34 -2.80
N ALA A 257 -26.42 -38.54 -3.87
CA ALA A 257 -27.50 -38.17 -4.76
C ALA A 257 -27.06 -38.31 -6.24
N GLU A 258 -27.51 -39.39 -6.90
CA GLU A 258 -27.05 -39.78 -8.24
C GLU A 258 -27.80 -39.07 -9.39
N ASP A 259 -29.00 -38.51 -9.13
CA ASP A 259 -29.88 -37.90 -10.14
C ASP A 259 -30.22 -36.42 -9.85
N VAL A 260 -29.21 -35.59 -9.56
CA VAL A 260 -29.42 -34.17 -9.23
C VAL A 260 -29.00 -33.26 -10.37
N THR A 261 -29.86 -32.32 -10.75
CA THR A 261 -29.54 -31.32 -11.77
C THR A 261 -28.32 -30.49 -11.36
N ILE A 262 -27.41 -30.26 -12.30
CA ILE A 262 -26.17 -29.48 -12.10
C ILE A 262 -26.45 -28.11 -11.46
N GLY A 263 -27.54 -27.44 -11.86
CA GLY A 263 -27.95 -26.16 -11.27
C GLY A 263 -28.18 -26.23 -9.75
N TYR A 264 -28.69 -27.35 -9.22
CA TYR A 264 -28.84 -27.53 -7.77
C TYR A 264 -27.49 -27.79 -7.09
N VAL A 265 -26.60 -28.56 -7.71
CA VAL A 265 -25.23 -28.76 -7.18
C VAL A 265 -24.50 -27.42 -7.06
N LEU A 266 -24.58 -26.58 -8.11
CA LEU A 266 -24.03 -25.24 -8.11
C LEU A 266 -24.65 -24.33 -7.04
N LEU A 267 -25.96 -24.47 -6.76
CA LEU A 267 -26.63 -23.73 -5.68
C LEU A 267 -26.09 -24.14 -4.30
N VAL A 268 -25.93 -25.44 -4.05
CA VAL A 268 -25.35 -25.97 -2.81
C VAL A 268 -23.89 -25.51 -2.66
N PHE A 269 -23.12 -25.54 -3.75
CA PHE A 269 -21.77 -25.00 -3.81
C PHE A 269 -21.74 -23.51 -3.45
N LEU A 270 -22.59 -22.69 -4.09
CA LEU A 270 -22.64 -21.24 -3.85
C LEU A 270 -22.98 -20.92 -2.39
N ILE A 271 -23.97 -21.59 -1.81
CA ILE A 271 -24.38 -21.38 -0.40
C ILE A 271 -23.25 -21.81 0.55
N SER A 272 -22.73 -23.03 0.38
CA SER A 272 -21.66 -23.55 1.24
C SER A 272 -20.40 -22.68 1.17
N ARG A 273 -19.98 -22.26 -0.03
CA ARG A 273 -18.84 -21.37 -0.23
C ARG A 273 -19.05 -20.00 0.36
N THR A 274 -20.23 -19.41 0.20
CA THR A 274 -20.53 -18.09 0.77
C THR A 274 -20.40 -18.09 2.30
N ILE A 275 -20.92 -19.14 2.96
CA ILE A 275 -20.81 -19.29 4.42
C ILE A 275 -19.35 -19.47 4.84
N LEU A 276 -18.64 -20.40 4.21
CA LEU A 276 -17.24 -20.71 4.54
C LEU A 276 -16.34 -19.49 4.33
N GLN A 277 -16.45 -18.84 3.17
CA GLN A 277 -15.70 -17.63 2.83
C GLN A 277 -15.96 -16.48 3.83
N THR A 278 -17.21 -16.33 4.27
CA THR A 278 -17.54 -15.32 5.28
C THR A 278 -16.86 -15.62 6.61
N VAL A 279 -16.83 -16.89 7.03
CA VAL A 279 -16.17 -17.27 8.29
C VAL A 279 -14.65 -17.13 8.20
N THR A 280 -14.02 -17.61 7.11
CA THR A 280 -12.56 -17.60 6.94
C THR A 280 -12.00 -16.19 6.86
N THR A 281 -12.66 -15.28 6.15
CA THR A 281 -12.16 -13.90 5.95
C THR A 281 -12.26 -13.01 7.18
N ASN A 282 -12.98 -13.47 8.21
CA ASN A 282 -13.09 -12.81 9.51
C ASN A 282 -12.16 -13.38 10.57
N LEU A 283 -11.41 -14.43 10.22
CA LEU A 283 -10.32 -14.93 11.06
C LEU A 283 -9.13 -13.98 11.02
N LYS A 284 -8.32 -14.02 12.09
CA LYS A 284 -7.08 -13.24 12.21
C LYS A 284 -5.94 -13.92 11.43
N ILE A 285 -6.14 -14.16 10.14
CA ILE A 285 -5.17 -14.76 9.22
C ILE A 285 -4.94 -13.83 8.03
N PRO A 286 -3.72 -13.81 7.46
CA PRO A 286 -3.48 -13.13 6.20
C PRO A 286 -4.23 -13.86 5.09
N CYS A 287 -5.28 -13.24 4.55
CA CYS A 287 -6.11 -13.77 3.48
C CYS A 287 -6.46 -12.67 2.47
N GLY A 288 -6.59 -13.06 1.20
CA GLY A 288 -7.16 -12.26 0.13
C GLY A 288 -8.61 -12.66 -0.13
N ASN A 289 -9.43 -11.72 -0.60
CA ASN A 289 -10.85 -11.97 -0.88
C ASN A 289 -11.19 -11.99 -2.37
N PHE A 290 -10.26 -11.64 -3.26
CA PHE A 290 -10.52 -11.47 -4.69
C PHE A 290 -10.99 -12.76 -5.36
N ILE A 291 -10.13 -13.78 -5.50
CA ILE A 291 -10.50 -15.04 -6.18
C ILE A 291 -11.71 -15.72 -5.54
N PRO A 292 -11.86 -15.80 -4.19
CA PRO A 292 -13.08 -16.38 -3.64
C PRO A 292 -14.38 -15.65 -4.04
N CYS A 293 -14.34 -14.32 -4.15
CA CYS A 293 -15.49 -13.55 -4.66
C CYS A 293 -15.70 -13.82 -6.15
N PHE A 294 -14.62 -13.94 -6.90
CA PHE A 294 -14.66 -14.30 -8.32
C PHE A 294 -15.32 -15.66 -8.53
N THR A 295 -14.92 -16.69 -7.77
CA THR A 295 -15.51 -18.04 -7.81
C THR A 295 -17.01 -18.03 -7.48
N MET A 296 -17.43 -17.26 -6.46
CA MET A 296 -18.86 -17.11 -6.14
C MET A 296 -19.63 -16.46 -7.29
N GLY A 297 -19.04 -15.45 -7.93
CA GLY A 297 -19.62 -14.81 -9.12
C GLY A 297 -19.71 -15.76 -10.31
N CYS A 298 -18.69 -16.58 -10.57
CA CYS A 298 -18.72 -17.57 -11.66
C CYS A 298 -19.83 -18.60 -11.45
N ALA A 299 -19.98 -19.12 -10.23
CA ALA A 299 -21.06 -20.04 -9.90
C ALA A 299 -22.44 -19.40 -10.08
N PHE A 300 -22.61 -18.14 -9.65
CA PHE A 300 -23.85 -17.39 -9.88
C PHE A 300 -24.15 -17.18 -11.37
N GLY A 301 -23.13 -16.84 -12.16
CA GLY A 301 -23.25 -16.67 -13.62
C GLY A 301 -23.64 -17.97 -14.33
N ARG A 302 -23.02 -19.10 -13.98
CA ARG A 302 -23.43 -20.42 -14.52
C ARG A 302 -24.86 -20.78 -14.17
N ILE A 303 -25.28 -20.57 -12.91
CA ILE A 303 -26.68 -20.82 -12.50
C ILE A 303 -27.65 -19.97 -13.33
N PHE A 304 -27.30 -18.71 -13.57
CA PHE A 304 -28.10 -17.82 -14.40
C PHE A 304 -28.17 -18.28 -15.86
N ALA A 305 -27.06 -18.75 -16.44
CA ALA A 305 -27.04 -19.31 -17.79
C ALA A 305 -27.92 -20.56 -17.92
N ILE A 306 -27.83 -21.49 -16.96
CA ILE A 306 -28.70 -22.69 -16.91
C ILE A 306 -30.18 -22.29 -16.78
N ALA A 307 -30.48 -21.25 -16.01
CA ALA A 307 -31.84 -20.72 -15.91
C ALA A 307 -32.31 -20.10 -17.24
N LEU A 308 -31.45 -19.37 -17.95
CA LEU A 308 -31.77 -18.82 -19.27
C LEU A 308 -32.03 -19.92 -20.31
N ASP A 309 -31.19 -20.95 -20.34
CA ASP A 309 -31.36 -22.11 -21.22
C ASP A 309 -32.72 -22.80 -20.98
N SER A 310 -33.15 -22.90 -19.72
CA SER A 310 -34.47 -23.45 -19.38
C SER A 310 -35.66 -22.59 -19.84
N VAL A 311 -35.49 -21.27 -19.94
CA VAL A 311 -36.55 -20.32 -20.33
C VAL A 311 -36.57 -20.10 -21.85
N PHE A 312 -35.39 -20.07 -22.47
CA PHE A 312 -35.17 -19.76 -23.88
C PHE A 312 -34.33 -20.85 -24.57
N PRO A 313 -34.83 -22.10 -24.66
CA PRO A 313 -34.09 -23.26 -25.18
C PRO A 313 -33.79 -23.18 -26.69
N GLN A 314 -34.21 -22.11 -27.36
CA GLN A 314 -33.97 -21.90 -28.80
C GLN A 314 -32.67 -21.13 -29.06
N TYR A 315 -32.09 -20.51 -28.02
CA TYR A 315 -30.83 -19.79 -28.10
C TYR A 315 -29.78 -20.57 -27.34
N ASP A 316 -28.63 -20.77 -27.97
CA ASP A 316 -27.50 -21.45 -27.34
C ASP A 316 -26.70 -20.41 -26.53
N PHE A 317 -26.79 -20.49 -25.20
CA PHE A 317 -26.09 -19.58 -24.30
C PHE A 317 -24.85 -20.26 -23.75
N SER A 318 -23.67 -19.72 -24.02
CA SER A 318 -22.41 -20.25 -23.48
C SER A 318 -22.32 -20.09 -21.96
N PRO A 319 -22.44 -21.16 -21.14
CA PRO A 319 -22.46 -21.02 -19.68
C PRO A 319 -21.14 -20.48 -19.12
N ALA A 320 -20.03 -20.80 -19.80
CA ALA A 320 -18.69 -20.30 -19.55
C ALA A 320 -18.59 -18.77 -19.63
N GLY A 321 -19.11 -18.18 -20.71
CA GLY A 321 -19.10 -16.73 -20.91
C GLY A 321 -19.87 -15.98 -19.82
N TYR A 322 -21.07 -16.48 -19.47
CA TYR A 322 -21.88 -15.92 -18.38
C TYR A 322 -21.21 -16.07 -17.01
N ALA A 323 -20.52 -17.19 -16.76
CA ALA A 323 -19.75 -17.41 -15.55
C ALA A 323 -18.61 -16.39 -15.41
N LEU A 324 -17.79 -16.23 -16.46
CA LEU A 324 -16.68 -15.29 -16.49
C LEU A 324 -17.13 -13.85 -16.24
N VAL A 325 -18.14 -13.41 -17.01
CA VAL A 325 -18.70 -12.06 -16.92
C VAL A 325 -19.24 -11.78 -15.51
N CYS A 326 -19.94 -12.74 -14.92
CA CYS A 326 -20.48 -12.59 -13.58
C CYS A 326 -19.40 -12.68 -12.48
N GLY A 327 -18.36 -13.50 -12.67
CA GLY A 327 -17.19 -13.56 -11.78
C GLY A 327 -16.53 -12.20 -11.61
N ALA A 328 -16.30 -11.50 -12.73
CA ALA A 328 -15.77 -10.14 -12.73
C ALA A 328 -16.76 -9.15 -12.07
N ALA A 329 -18.03 -9.18 -12.46
CA ALA A 329 -19.05 -8.26 -11.98
C ALA A 329 -19.36 -8.39 -10.48
N PHE A 330 -19.42 -9.62 -9.96
CA PHE A 330 -19.60 -9.85 -8.52
C PHE A 330 -18.39 -9.35 -7.74
N THR A 331 -17.17 -9.65 -8.21
CA THR A 331 -15.95 -9.13 -7.57
C THR A 331 -15.94 -7.61 -7.56
N ALA A 332 -16.27 -6.97 -8.68
CA ALA A 332 -16.38 -5.51 -8.81
C ALA A 332 -17.35 -4.90 -7.79
N SER A 333 -18.50 -5.54 -7.56
CA SER A 333 -19.48 -5.06 -6.57
C SER A 333 -19.00 -5.16 -5.13
N VAL A 334 -18.23 -6.20 -4.80
CA VAL A 334 -17.71 -6.40 -3.44
C VAL A 334 -16.54 -5.45 -3.15
N THR A 335 -15.66 -5.25 -4.14
CA THR A 335 -14.45 -4.45 -4.00
C THR A 335 -14.62 -2.98 -4.37
N HIS A 336 -15.70 -2.62 -5.09
CA HIS A 336 -15.89 -1.31 -5.73
C HIS A 336 -14.77 -0.96 -6.72
N THR A 337 -14.40 -1.90 -7.59
CA THR A 337 -13.30 -1.72 -8.56
C THR A 337 -13.68 -2.20 -9.95
N ILE A 338 -13.52 -1.33 -10.95
CA ILE A 338 -13.83 -1.59 -12.36
C ILE A 338 -12.70 -2.38 -13.02
N SER A 339 -11.47 -2.18 -12.55
CA SER A 339 -10.25 -2.91 -12.95
C SER A 339 -10.37 -4.43 -12.86
N THR A 340 -11.33 -4.95 -12.09
CA THR A 340 -11.68 -6.39 -12.05
C THR A 340 -12.03 -6.94 -13.43
N ALA A 341 -12.68 -6.15 -14.29
CA ALA A 341 -12.97 -6.50 -15.69
C ALA A 341 -11.69 -6.76 -16.48
N VAL A 342 -10.72 -5.84 -16.38
CA VAL A 342 -9.45 -5.95 -17.11
C VAL A 342 -8.61 -7.09 -16.57
N ILE A 343 -8.61 -7.29 -15.24
CA ILE A 343 -7.94 -8.43 -14.62
C ILE A 343 -8.53 -9.72 -15.19
N ALA A 344 -9.87 -9.88 -15.17
CA ALA A 344 -10.57 -11.04 -15.72
C ALA A 344 -10.21 -11.31 -17.19
N LEU A 345 -10.23 -10.28 -18.04
CA LEU A 345 -9.84 -10.38 -19.44
C LEU A 345 -8.40 -10.83 -19.65
N GLU A 346 -7.45 -10.28 -18.89
CA GLU A 346 -6.03 -10.60 -19.08
C GLU A 346 -5.65 -12.00 -18.60
N PHE A 347 -6.19 -12.45 -17.46
CA PHE A 347 -5.81 -13.77 -16.92
C PHE A 347 -6.59 -14.94 -17.54
N THR A 348 -7.74 -14.70 -18.16
CA THR A 348 -8.49 -15.72 -18.94
C THR A 348 -8.19 -15.69 -20.44
N GLY A 349 -7.68 -14.58 -20.96
CA GLY A 349 -7.43 -14.42 -22.40
C GLY A 349 -8.70 -14.25 -23.23
N ALA A 350 -9.89 -14.21 -22.62
CA ALA A 350 -11.19 -14.11 -23.28
C ALA A 350 -11.51 -12.69 -23.80
N LEU A 351 -10.68 -12.16 -24.71
CA LEU A 351 -10.82 -10.79 -25.23
C LEU A 351 -12.12 -10.56 -26.02
N GLU A 352 -12.72 -11.61 -26.56
CA GLU A 352 -14.00 -11.54 -27.27
C GLU A 352 -15.14 -11.06 -26.35
N TYR A 353 -15.13 -11.46 -25.08
CA TYR A 353 -16.14 -11.07 -24.09
C TYR A 353 -15.89 -9.67 -23.48
N GLN A 354 -14.99 -8.85 -24.03
CA GLN A 354 -14.67 -7.52 -23.50
C GLN A 354 -15.90 -6.64 -23.32
N ILE A 355 -16.75 -6.50 -24.34
CA ILE A 355 -17.93 -5.62 -24.26
C ILE A 355 -18.94 -6.12 -23.20
N PRO A 356 -19.38 -7.40 -23.22
CA PRO A 356 -20.24 -7.95 -22.18
C PRO A 356 -19.71 -7.78 -20.76
N ILE A 357 -18.41 -8.07 -20.55
CA ILE A 357 -17.77 -7.95 -19.23
C ILE A 357 -17.88 -6.53 -18.71
N PHE A 358 -17.53 -5.52 -19.51
CA PHE A 358 -17.61 -4.13 -19.08
C PHE A 358 -19.04 -3.67 -18.81
N VAL A 359 -20.01 -4.06 -19.65
CA VAL A 359 -21.44 -3.71 -19.44
C VAL A 359 -21.95 -4.28 -18.11
N CYS A 360 -21.70 -5.57 -17.86
CA CYS A 360 -22.12 -6.24 -16.63
C CYS A 360 -21.41 -5.67 -15.39
N VAL A 361 -20.09 -5.48 -15.45
CA VAL A 361 -19.30 -4.90 -14.35
C VAL A 361 -19.75 -3.48 -14.02
N MET A 362 -20.04 -2.64 -15.03
CA MET A 362 -20.56 -1.29 -14.82
C MET A 362 -21.93 -1.28 -14.15
N ALA A 363 -22.86 -2.12 -14.61
CA ALA A 363 -24.19 -2.24 -14.00
C ALA A 363 -24.08 -2.70 -12.54
N SER A 364 -23.27 -3.73 -12.28
CA SER A 364 -23.03 -4.27 -10.94
C SER A 364 -22.40 -3.25 -10.00
N TYR A 365 -21.37 -2.54 -10.47
CA TYR A 365 -20.70 -1.47 -9.73
C TYR A 365 -21.64 -0.30 -9.40
N ALA A 366 -22.48 0.13 -10.35
CA ALA A 366 -23.42 1.21 -10.11
C ALA A 366 -24.45 0.85 -9.02
N VAL A 367 -24.97 -0.38 -9.07
CA VAL A 367 -25.91 -0.88 -8.06
C VAL A 367 -25.25 -0.99 -6.68
N SER A 368 -24.02 -1.51 -6.60
CA SER A 368 -23.32 -1.67 -5.33
C SER A 368 -22.95 -0.33 -4.70
N LEU A 369 -22.54 0.65 -5.50
CA LEU A 369 -22.22 2.01 -5.05
C LEU A 369 -23.42 2.73 -4.45
N TYR A 370 -24.62 2.50 -5.00
CA TYR A 370 -25.86 3.08 -4.49
C TYR A 370 -26.32 2.42 -3.17
N LEU A 371 -26.17 1.10 -3.04
CA LEU A 371 -26.74 0.34 -1.93
C LEU A 371 -25.81 0.16 -0.73
N GLY A 372 -24.48 0.22 -0.92
CA GLY A 372 -23.56 -0.28 0.08
C GLY A 372 -22.18 0.37 0.09
N THR A 373 -21.39 -0.03 1.08
CA THR A 373 -19.98 0.29 1.19
C THR A 373 -19.15 -0.87 0.69
N SER A 374 -17.98 -0.61 0.11
CA SER A 374 -17.05 -1.66 -0.27
C SER A 374 -16.66 -2.53 0.94
N LEU A 375 -16.30 -3.77 0.67
CA LEU A 375 -15.75 -4.70 1.66
C LEU A 375 -14.49 -4.11 2.33
N TYR A 376 -13.63 -3.44 1.55
CA TYR A 376 -12.38 -2.85 2.04
C TYR A 376 -12.67 -1.69 2.99
N ASP A 377 -13.53 -0.75 2.61
CA ASP A 377 -13.92 0.39 3.46
C ASP A 377 -14.59 -0.06 4.74
N MET A 378 -15.46 -1.07 4.65
CA MET A 378 -16.09 -1.65 5.82
C MET A 378 -15.06 -2.21 6.80
N LYS A 379 -14.09 -3.00 6.31
CA LYS A 379 -13.01 -3.56 7.14
C LYS A 379 -12.09 -2.47 7.71
N MET A 380 -11.88 -1.36 7.00
CA MET A 380 -11.12 -0.22 7.51
C MET A 380 -11.84 0.48 8.65
N ARG A 381 -13.14 0.80 8.47
CA ARG A 381 -13.99 1.40 9.51
C ARG A 381 -14.07 0.51 10.74
N ASP A 382 -14.22 -0.80 10.54
CA ASP A 382 -14.28 -1.79 11.63
C ASP A 382 -13.01 -1.89 12.48
N LYS A 383 -11.86 -1.51 11.90
CA LYS A 383 -10.56 -1.44 12.58
C LYS A 383 -10.29 -0.07 13.21
N ASN A 384 -11.24 0.87 13.14
CA ASN A 384 -11.07 2.25 13.55
C ASN A 384 -9.80 2.90 12.96
N MET A 385 -9.43 2.51 11.74
CA MET A 385 -8.30 3.14 11.06
C MET A 385 -8.71 4.55 10.67
N GLN A 386 -7.84 5.52 10.95
CA GLN A 386 -8.04 6.89 10.53
C GLN A 386 -7.99 6.95 9.00
N HIS A 387 -9.17 7.05 8.40
CA HIS A 387 -9.35 7.25 6.97
C HIS A 387 -10.33 8.41 6.80
N LEU A 388 -10.01 9.36 5.92
CA LEU A 388 -10.99 10.35 5.51
C LEU A 388 -11.95 9.63 4.57
N PRO A 389 -13.23 9.40 4.96
CA PRO A 389 -14.19 8.87 4.02
C PRO A 389 -14.29 9.81 2.82
N ALA A 390 -14.49 9.25 1.62
CA ALA A 390 -14.90 10.07 0.49
C ALA A 390 -16.12 10.89 0.92
N LEU A 391 -15.95 12.22 0.95
CA LEU A 391 -16.99 13.14 1.40
C LEU A 391 -18.14 13.06 0.40
N THR A 392 -19.19 12.31 0.72
CA THR A 392 -20.41 12.31 -0.07
C THR A 392 -21.12 13.64 0.10
N ALA A 393 -21.71 14.12 -1.00
CA ALA A 393 -22.30 15.44 -1.11
C ALA A 393 -23.41 15.68 -0.06
N ASP A 394 -24.10 14.63 0.38
CA ASP A 394 -25.33 14.77 1.15
C ASP A 394 -25.14 15.30 2.58
N GLN A 395 -23.97 15.12 3.20
CA GLN A 395 -23.75 15.49 4.61
C GLN A 395 -22.76 16.64 4.81
N THR A 396 -21.87 16.89 3.84
CA THR A 396 -20.72 17.79 4.06
C THR A 396 -20.93 19.19 3.49
N PHE A 397 -21.83 19.39 2.51
CA PHE A 397 -22.00 20.70 1.85
C PHE A 397 -22.54 21.80 2.78
N GLN A 398 -23.18 21.44 3.89
CA GLN A 398 -23.68 22.39 4.89
C GLN A 398 -22.63 22.79 5.93
N LEU A 399 -21.48 22.11 5.97
CA LEU A 399 -20.41 22.40 6.93
C LEU A 399 -19.45 23.43 6.34
N ASN A 400 -19.22 24.51 7.07
CA ASN A 400 -18.19 25.48 6.74
C ASN A 400 -16.88 25.09 7.41
N ALA A 401 -15.74 25.53 6.84
CA ALA A 401 -14.43 25.30 7.46
C ALA A 401 -14.36 25.79 8.92
N ARG A 402 -15.09 26.86 9.27
CA ARG A 402 -15.19 27.38 10.64
C ARG A 402 -15.86 26.42 11.63
N ASP A 403 -16.75 25.55 11.15
CA ASP A 403 -17.52 24.61 11.97
C ASP A 403 -16.66 23.37 12.34
N VAL A 404 -15.61 23.11 11.56
CA VAL A 404 -14.71 21.96 11.71
C VAL A 404 -13.34 22.37 12.27
N MET A 405 -12.90 23.61 12.02
CA MET A 405 -11.54 24.04 12.41
C MET A 405 -11.35 24.04 13.93
N LYS A 406 -10.18 23.59 14.38
CA LYS A 406 -9.76 23.78 15.77
C LYS A 406 -9.37 25.24 15.98
N THR A 407 -10.08 25.94 16.86
CA THR A 407 -9.87 27.36 17.16
C THR A 407 -8.73 27.60 18.15
N ASP A 408 -8.50 26.65 19.07
CA ASP A 408 -7.39 26.71 20.02
C ASP A 408 -6.12 26.10 19.40
N LEU A 409 -5.34 26.96 18.74
CA LEU A 409 -4.09 26.61 18.07
C LEU A 409 -2.89 27.12 18.88
N VAL A 410 -1.92 26.24 19.13
CA VAL A 410 -0.62 26.64 19.65
C VAL A 410 0.20 27.23 18.52
N VAL A 411 0.30 28.56 18.49
CA VAL A 411 1.07 29.31 17.48
C VAL A 411 2.50 29.63 17.96
N LEU A 412 3.44 29.70 17.03
CA LEU A 412 4.80 30.19 17.26
C LEU A 412 4.95 31.60 16.67
N SER A 413 5.51 32.55 17.43
CA SER A 413 5.82 33.88 16.89
C SER A 413 7.15 33.85 16.13
N ARG A 414 7.26 34.68 15.08
CA ARG A 414 8.48 34.82 14.25
C ARG A 414 9.74 35.06 15.09
N LYS A 415 9.60 35.85 16.16
CA LYS A 415 10.64 36.06 17.17
C LYS A 415 10.18 35.41 18.47
N THR A 416 10.80 34.30 18.85
CA THR A 416 10.49 33.57 20.08
C THR A 416 11.78 33.07 20.74
N SER A 417 11.76 32.89 22.06
CA SER A 417 12.87 32.26 22.78
C SER A 417 12.83 30.74 22.64
N LEU A 418 14.00 30.11 22.74
CA LEU A 418 14.15 28.65 22.65
C LEU A 418 13.36 27.93 23.74
N ALA A 419 13.42 28.44 24.97
CA ALA A 419 12.66 27.90 26.11
C ALA A 419 11.16 27.86 25.83
N ARG A 420 10.63 28.92 25.19
CA ARG A 420 9.20 28.98 24.82
C ARG A 420 8.85 27.95 23.77
N VAL A 421 9.73 27.73 22.78
CA VAL A 421 9.54 26.69 21.75
C VAL A 421 9.50 25.30 22.38
N ILE A 422 10.45 24.99 23.28
CA ILE A 422 10.51 23.70 23.98
C ILE A 422 9.26 23.50 24.85
N GLN A 423 8.82 24.54 25.56
CA GLN A 423 7.58 24.50 26.33
C GLN A 423 6.38 24.16 25.44
N ARG A 424 6.23 24.86 24.29
CA ARG A 424 5.12 24.58 23.35
C ARG A 424 5.19 23.17 22.74
N LEU A 425 6.38 22.63 22.53
CA LEU A 425 6.59 21.26 22.06
C LEU A 425 6.22 20.21 23.12
N LYS A 426 6.33 20.55 24.42
CA LYS A 426 5.92 19.72 25.56
C LYS A 426 4.41 19.80 25.81
N ASP A 427 3.81 20.98 25.69
CA ASP A 427 2.41 21.23 26.03
C ASP A 427 1.42 20.49 25.10
N VAL A 428 1.65 20.54 23.78
CA VAL A 428 0.72 19.96 22.79
C VAL A 428 1.46 19.28 21.66
N HIS A 429 1.01 18.08 21.28
CA HIS A 429 1.59 17.26 20.23
C HIS A 429 0.88 17.45 18.88
N PHE A 430 1.31 18.45 18.12
CA PHE A 430 0.90 18.64 16.72
C PHE A 430 2.04 18.29 15.75
N SER A 431 1.70 17.72 14.59
CA SER A 431 2.66 17.43 13.49
C SER A 431 3.34 18.68 12.95
N ALA A 432 2.64 19.81 12.93
CA ALA A 432 3.16 21.10 12.48
C ALA A 432 2.57 22.24 13.32
N TYR A 433 3.37 23.29 13.48
CA TYR A 433 2.99 24.50 14.20
C TYR A 433 2.88 25.68 13.24
N PRO A 434 1.78 26.44 13.25
CA PRO A 434 1.67 27.68 12.50
C PRO A 434 2.59 28.76 13.11
N VAL A 435 3.27 29.49 12.23
CA VAL A 435 4.13 30.61 12.56
C VAL A 435 3.39 31.90 12.21
N VAL A 436 3.28 32.79 13.20
CA VAL A 436 2.68 34.11 13.09
C VAL A 436 3.72 35.20 13.27
N ASP A 437 3.48 36.40 12.74
CA ASP A 437 4.42 37.52 12.88
C ASP A 437 4.55 37.96 14.35
N HIS A 438 3.42 38.26 14.99
CA HIS A 438 3.34 38.58 16.41
C HIS A 438 2.05 38.03 17.02
N GLN A 439 2.09 37.60 18.29
CA GLN A 439 0.93 37.02 18.98
C GLN A 439 -0.24 38.01 19.14
N ALA A 440 0.01 39.31 19.02
CA ALA A 440 -1.02 40.34 19.06
C ALA A 440 -1.73 40.52 17.71
N ASN A 441 -0.98 40.45 16.60
CA ASN A 441 -1.48 40.71 15.26
C ASN A 441 -2.04 39.45 14.58
N MET A 442 -1.60 38.27 15.03
CA MET A 442 -2.05 36.96 14.53
C MET A 442 -1.98 36.79 13.01
N VAL A 443 -1.08 37.53 12.35
CA VAL A 443 -0.83 37.41 10.90
C VAL A 443 -0.04 36.12 10.63
N PHE A 444 -0.65 35.21 9.87
CA PHE A 444 -0.04 33.94 9.49
C PHE A 444 1.09 34.14 8.47
N LEU A 445 2.26 33.55 8.73
CA LEU A 445 3.44 33.61 7.86
C LEU A 445 3.75 32.27 7.20
N GLY A 446 3.44 31.16 7.86
CA GLY A 446 3.73 29.81 7.36
C GLY A 446 3.61 28.75 8.45
N CYS A 447 4.07 27.53 8.17
CA CYS A 447 4.06 26.43 9.13
C CYS A 447 5.44 25.77 9.23
N VAL A 448 5.78 25.25 10.41
CA VAL A 448 7.01 24.50 10.65
C VAL A 448 6.65 23.13 11.20
N SER A 449 7.19 22.07 10.59
CA SER A 449 6.95 20.71 11.08
C SER A 449 7.63 20.49 12.42
N ARG A 450 6.97 19.76 13.32
CA ARG A 450 7.51 19.36 14.63
C ARG A 450 8.82 18.61 14.48
N ARG A 451 8.92 17.73 13.48
CA ARG A 451 10.14 16.96 13.18
C ARG A 451 11.31 17.86 12.81
N ALA A 452 11.09 18.83 11.93
CA ALA A 452 12.12 19.80 11.55
C ALA A 452 12.55 20.65 12.75
N LEU A 453 11.60 21.05 13.60
CA LEU A 453 11.87 21.84 14.80
C LEU A 453 12.69 21.06 15.83
N ILE A 454 12.31 19.81 16.12
CA ILE A 454 13.06 18.92 17.03
C ILE A 454 14.47 18.69 16.47
N ARG A 455 14.59 18.40 15.17
CA ARG A 455 15.90 18.24 14.52
C ARG A 455 16.76 19.50 14.65
N PHE A 456 16.18 20.67 14.45
CA PHE A 456 16.87 21.95 14.63
C PHE A 456 17.36 22.12 16.08
N LEU A 457 16.51 21.83 17.08
CA LEU A 457 16.87 21.93 18.50
C LEU A 457 18.02 21.01 18.87
N TYR A 458 18.01 19.75 18.41
CA TYR A 458 19.12 18.82 18.65
C TYR A 458 20.42 19.30 18.00
N LEU A 459 20.38 19.74 16.73
CA LEU A 459 21.56 20.27 16.05
C LEU A 459 22.10 21.54 16.74
N HIS A 460 21.21 22.38 17.26
CA HIS A 460 21.59 23.59 17.99
C HIS A 460 22.23 23.26 19.35
N ALA A 461 21.65 22.35 20.12
CA ALA A 461 22.19 21.89 21.41
C ALA A 461 23.50 21.09 21.27
N LEU A 462 23.72 20.42 20.13
CA LEU A 462 25.02 19.80 19.84
C LEU A 462 26.11 20.84 19.61
N LYS A 463 25.77 21.97 18.98
CA LYS A 463 26.70 23.07 18.73
C LYS A 463 26.96 23.92 19.98
N ASN A 464 25.96 24.09 20.84
CA ASN A 464 26.01 24.90 22.05
C ASN A 464 25.90 24.01 23.30
N ASP A 465 27.03 23.72 23.96
CA ASP A 465 27.11 22.80 25.11
C ASP A 465 26.16 23.16 26.29
N ILE A 466 25.73 24.43 26.38
CA ILE A 466 24.96 25.00 27.49
C ILE A 466 23.48 24.52 27.48
N GLU A 467 22.94 24.13 26.33
CA GLU A 467 21.50 23.88 26.17
C GLU A 467 21.12 22.38 26.16
N LYS A 468 22.08 21.49 26.41
CA LYS A 468 21.86 20.03 26.41
C LYS A 468 20.90 19.56 27.49
N GLU A 469 20.86 20.21 28.66
CA GLU A 469 19.87 19.90 29.70
C GLU A 469 18.44 20.22 29.25
N LEU A 470 18.27 21.32 28.51
CA LEU A 470 16.95 21.79 28.06
C LEU A 470 16.32 20.85 27.02
N VAL A 471 17.15 20.14 26.25
CA VAL A 471 16.74 19.22 25.19
C VAL A 471 16.63 17.77 25.65
N LYS A 472 17.11 17.45 26.87
CA LYS A 472 17.16 16.08 27.42
C LYS A 472 15.77 15.43 27.54
N ASP A 473 14.74 16.24 27.75
CA ASP A 473 13.35 15.79 27.94
C ASP A 473 12.57 15.64 26.62
N LEU A 474 13.17 15.97 25.47
CA LEU A 474 12.50 15.83 24.17
C LEU A 474 12.55 14.36 23.69
N PRO A 475 11.50 13.87 23.00
CA PRO A 475 11.49 12.52 22.45
C PRO A 475 12.64 12.31 21.46
N LYS A 476 13.46 11.28 21.70
CA LYS A 476 14.59 10.91 20.83
C LYS A 476 14.16 10.24 19.52
N ASP A 477 12.90 9.84 19.39
CA ASP A 477 12.40 9.03 18.27
C ASP A 477 12.58 9.67 16.88
N TYR A 478 12.86 10.99 16.82
CA TYR A 478 13.02 11.76 15.57
C TYR A 478 14.47 12.14 15.25
N THR A 479 15.46 11.65 15.98
CA THR A 479 16.86 11.82 15.59
C THR A 479 17.14 10.94 14.37
N PRO A 480 17.42 11.50 13.18
CA PRO A 480 17.87 10.67 12.06
C PRO A 480 19.19 9.99 12.46
N LYS A 481 19.49 8.81 11.89
CA LYS A 481 20.80 8.13 12.04
C LYS A 481 21.99 9.08 11.83
N VAL A 482 21.82 10.13 11.03
CA VAL A 482 22.78 11.22 10.80
C VAL A 482 23.12 12.00 12.09
N VAL A 483 22.16 12.22 13.00
CA VAL A 483 22.42 12.87 14.30
C VAL A 483 23.16 11.92 15.24
N GLU A 484 22.87 10.62 15.22
CA GLU A 484 23.67 9.61 15.95
C GLU A 484 25.11 9.48 15.38
N GLU A 485 25.27 9.52 14.06
CA GLU A 485 26.59 9.52 13.40
C GLU A 485 27.37 10.82 13.70
N LEU A 486 26.69 11.96 13.75
CA LEU A 486 27.28 13.23 14.19
C LEU A 486 27.64 13.18 15.69
N GLU A 487 26.78 12.62 16.55
CA GLU A 487 27.09 12.39 17.97
C GLU A 487 28.31 11.49 18.15
N MET A 488 28.46 10.42 17.35
CA MET A 488 29.64 9.56 17.35
C MET A 488 30.90 10.27 16.84
N SER A 489 30.79 11.12 15.80
CA SER A 489 31.89 11.90 15.24
C SER A 489 32.38 12.99 16.20
N PHE A 490 31.46 13.75 16.81
CA PHE A 490 31.77 14.74 17.84
C PHE A 490 32.26 14.07 19.14
N GLY A 491 31.73 12.89 19.49
CA GLY A 491 32.20 12.08 20.61
C GLY A 491 33.66 11.63 20.45
N LYS A 492 34.07 11.19 19.26
CA LYS A 492 35.48 10.89 18.92
C LYS A 492 36.38 12.12 19.04
N GLN A 493 35.96 13.26 18.49
CA GLN A 493 36.74 14.52 18.61
C GLN A 493 36.89 15.01 20.05
N ARG A 494 35.93 14.71 20.94
CA ARG A 494 35.98 15.07 22.36
C ARG A 494 36.85 14.11 23.16
N ALA A 495 36.86 12.81 22.82
CA ALA A 495 37.73 11.81 23.42
C ALA A 495 39.21 12.00 23.06
N ASP A 496 39.50 12.52 21.87
CA ASP A 496 40.89 12.86 21.48
C ASP A 496 41.36 14.16 22.17
N ARG A 497 40.49 15.19 22.28
CA ARG A 497 40.82 16.40 23.06
C ARG A 497 40.99 16.17 24.56
N GLY A 498 40.29 15.20 25.15
CA GLY A 498 40.45 14.84 26.56
C GLY A 498 41.69 13.98 26.86
N ARG A 499 42.30 13.36 25.85
CA ARG A 499 43.58 12.65 26.01
C ARG A 499 44.78 13.60 26.00
N ASP A 500 44.71 14.68 25.25
CA ASP A 500 45.80 15.67 25.16
C ASP A 500 45.96 16.51 26.44
N SER A 501 44.89 16.70 27.23
CA SER A 501 44.95 17.44 28.50
C SER A 501 45.56 16.62 29.65
N ASN A 502 45.47 15.29 29.62
CA ASN A 502 46.02 14.43 30.69
C ASN A 502 47.49 14.02 30.47
N ILE A 503 48.00 14.17 29.24
CA ILE A 503 49.41 13.90 28.90
C ILE A 503 50.29 15.10 29.30
N PHE A 504 49.79 16.33 29.23
CA PHE A 504 50.60 17.52 29.57
C PHE A 504 50.80 17.75 31.08
N GLN A 505 49.90 17.25 31.93
CA GLN A 505 50.04 17.38 33.39
C GLN A 505 50.81 16.21 34.05
N SER A 506 50.90 15.06 33.39
CA SER A 506 51.67 13.90 33.88
C SER A 506 53.15 13.94 33.49
N PHE A 507 53.54 14.76 32.50
CA PHE A 507 54.91 14.79 31.98
C PHE A 507 55.90 15.73 32.69
N PHE A 508 55.46 16.72 33.49
CA PHE A 508 56.36 17.74 34.08
C PHE A 508 56.47 17.73 35.62
N GLY A 509 55.88 16.74 36.31
CA GLY A 509 55.81 16.70 37.78
C GLY A 509 56.89 15.89 38.52
N GLY A 510 57.73 15.11 37.83
CA GLY A 510 58.71 14.28 38.55
C GLY A 510 59.74 13.64 37.65
N PHE A 511 60.98 14.13 37.71
CA PHE A 511 62.12 13.36 38.22
C PHE A 511 63.43 14.15 37.99
N LYS A 512 63.92 14.75 39.08
CA LYS A 512 65.33 15.07 39.26
C LYS A 512 66.08 13.78 39.61
N ARG A 513 67.24 13.60 38.96
CA ARG A 513 68.48 12.94 39.43
C ARG A 513 68.63 11.39 39.38
N GLN A 514 69.83 11.05 38.89
CA GLN A 514 70.69 9.86 39.04
C GLN A 514 70.39 8.64 38.14
N ARG A 515 71.16 8.32 37.08
CA ARG A 515 72.59 7.93 36.87
C ARG A 515 72.97 6.49 37.28
N HIS A 516 73.45 5.74 36.26
CA HIS A 516 74.34 4.55 36.24
C HIS A 516 73.74 3.20 36.69
N HIS A 517 74.04 2.01 36.14
CA HIS A 517 75.01 1.51 35.15
C HIS A 517 74.56 0.10 34.63
N HIS A 518 74.95 -0.26 33.38
CA HIS A 518 75.38 -1.56 32.78
C HIS A 518 74.92 -2.93 33.34
N HIS A 519 74.84 -4.08 32.65
CA HIS A 519 75.18 -4.67 31.32
C HIS A 519 74.54 -6.11 31.35
N HIS A 520 74.15 -6.85 30.29
CA HIS A 520 74.94 -7.71 29.36
C HIS A 520 73.88 -8.56 28.58
N HIS A 521 73.78 -8.50 27.24
CA HIS A 521 74.42 -9.34 26.19
C HIS A 521 73.85 -10.75 25.91
N ARG A 522 73.36 -11.01 24.68
CA ARG A 522 74.11 -11.72 23.60
C ARG A 522 73.39 -11.77 22.23
N HIS A 523 74.20 -11.58 21.18
CA HIS A 523 73.99 -11.76 19.72
C HIS A 523 74.06 -13.26 19.32
N ARG A 524 73.76 -13.75 18.09
CA ARG A 524 74.41 -13.48 16.77
C ARG A 524 73.85 -14.47 15.70
N HIS A 525 73.67 -14.07 14.42
CA HIS A 525 74.38 -14.60 13.22
C HIS A 525 73.80 -14.20 11.84
N HIS A 526 74.72 -14.19 10.86
CA HIS A 526 74.74 -13.69 9.48
C HIS A 526 74.26 -14.67 8.37
N ARG A 527 73.87 -14.11 7.20
CA ARG A 527 74.26 -14.37 5.78
C ARG A 527 73.08 -13.91 4.87
N GLY A 528 73.17 -13.30 3.69
CA GLY A 528 74.25 -12.88 2.77
C GLY A 528 73.76 -13.02 1.30
N GLY A 529 73.77 -11.93 0.50
CA GLY A 529 74.10 -11.97 -0.95
C GLY A 529 73.04 -11.63 -2.03
N ARG A 530 73.32 -10.52 -2.78
CA ARG A 530 73.33 -10.33 -4.27
C ARG A 530 72.00 -10.44 -5.07
N HIS A 531 71.72 -9.76 -6.20
CA HIS A 531 72.24 -8.61 -6.99
C HIS A 531 71.27 -8.36 -8.19
N ARG A 532 71.32 -7.15 -8.80
CA ARG A 532 71.09 -6.76 -10.23
C ARG A 532 69.74 -6.12 -10.68
N ASN A 533 69.80 -4.78 -10.81
CA ASN A 533 69.67 -3.90 -12.00
C ASN A 533 68.74 -4.26 -13.18
N GLY A 534 67.96 -3.26 -13.63
CA GLY A 534 68.30 -2.51 -14.86
C GLY A 534 67.19 -2.15 -15.87
N ALA A 535 67.11 -0.85 -16.19
CA ALA A 535 66.64 -0.17 -17.43
C ALA A 535 65.13 -0.14 -17.75
N GLY A 536 64.52 0.90 -18.35
CA GLY A 536 64.92 2.19 -18.93
C GLY A 536 63.61 2.94 -19.32
N GLU A 537 63.43 4.22 -19.01
CA GLU A 537 63.69 5.42 -19.84
C GLU A 537 62.78 5.69 -21.08
N HIS A 538 62.15 6.88 -21.03
CA HIS A 538 61.98 7.91 -22.08
C HIS A 538 60.70 8.10 -22.96
N HIS A 539 60.39 9.41 -23.03
CA HIS A 539 59.64 10.26 -24.00
C HIS A 539 58.17 10.64 -23.64
N GLN A 540 57.84 11.89 -23.24
CA GLN A 540 57.80 13.19 -23.98
C GLN A 540 56.92 13.10 -25.26
N THR A 541 55.97 13.97 -25.62
CA THR A 541 55.59 15.35 -25.24
C THR A 541 54.40 15.83 -26.12
N HIS A 542 53.70 16.91 -25.70
CA HIS A 542 53.05 17.97 -26.53
C HIS A 542 51.88 17.57 -27.48
N GLN A 543 50.89 18.40 -27.84
CA GLN A 543 50.20 19.61 -27.37
C GLN A 543 49.12 19.92 -28.46
N THR A 544 47.97 20.48 -28.06
CA THR A 544 47.13 21.48 -28.79
C THR A 544 46.63 21.25 -30.24
N LEU A 545 45.31 21.41 -30.48
CA LEU A 545 44.68 22.51 -31.25
C LEU A 545 43.19 22.23 -31.62
N ASN A 546 42.37 23.28 -31.45
CA ASN A 546 40.98 23.53 -31.92
C ASN A 546 40.96 23.84 -33.46
N PRO A 547 39.88 24.36 -34.11
CA PRO A 547 38.46 23.99 -34.22
C PRO A 547 37.90 24.09 -35.70
N SER A 548 36.56 23.92 -35.87
CA SER A 548 35.65 24.64 -36.80
C SER A 548 35.15 24.05 -38.14
N SER A 549 33.90 24.48 -38.47
CA SER A 549 33.16 24.55 -39.76
C SER A 549 32.16 23.41 -40.09
N LEU A 550 31.05 23.56 -40.84
CA LEU A 550 29.99 24.57 -41.09
C LEU A 550 29.04 23.96 -42.16
N SER A 551 27.72 24.20 -42.08
CA SER A 551 26.71 24.35 -43.17
C SER A 551 25.32 23.85 -42.70
N ARG A 552 24.25 24.66 -42.60
CA ARG A 552 23.37 25.35 -43.58
C ARG A 552 22.41 24.43 -44.35
N GLY A 553 21.11 24.66 -44.12
CA GLY A 553 19.98 24.28 -44.98
C GLY A 553 18.66 24.84 -44.47
N SER A 554 18.08 25.80 -45.20
CA SER A 554 16.79 26.47 -44.98
C SER A 554 15.99 26.37 -46.27
N VAL A 555 14.69 26.05 -46.22
CA VAL A 555 13.68 26.37 -47.25
C VAL A 555 12.32 26.66 -46.56
N ARG A 556 11.56 27.58 -47.15
CA ARG A 556 10.35 28.29 -46.70
C ARG A 556 9.16 28.03 -47.66
N ALA A 557 7.93 28.13 -47.13
CA ALA A 557 6.66 28.63 -47.74
C ALA A 557 5.99 27.81 -48.89
N ALA A 558 4.68 27.85 -49.21
CA ALA A 558 3.52 28.72 -48.91
C ALA A 558 2.16 28.04 -49.35
N GLY A 559 1.01 28.63 -48.98
CA GLY A 559 -0.33 28.54 -49.65
C GLY A 559 -1.53 28.17 -48.73
N GLU A 560 -2.23 29.11 -48.08
CA GLU A 560 -3.45 29.88 -48.49
C GLU A 560 -4.79 29.07 -48.55
N THR A 561 -5.68 29.09 -47.53
CA THR A 561 -6.94 29.90 -47.26
C THR A 561 -8.16 29.61 -48.19
N PRO A 562 -9.47 29.95 -47.90
CA PRO A 562 -10.03 30.79 -46.81
C PRO A 562 -11.45 30.45 -46.20
N HIS A 563 -11.82 31.25 -45.17
CA HIS A 563 -13.15 31.84 -44.79
C HIS A 563 -14.32 31.07 -44.12
N SER A 564 -14.66 31.49 -42.88
CA SER A 564 -15.89 32.25 -42.50
C SER A 564 -15.88 32.61 -40.99
N ARG A 565 -15.52 33.85 -40.61
CA ARG A 565 -16.38 34.95 -40.09
C ARG A 565 -17.61 34.54 -39.26
N PHE A 566 -17.63 34.92 -37.97
CA PHE A 566 -18.71 35.72 -37.37
C PHE A 566 -18.18 36.56 -36.20
N THR A 567 -18.93 37.62 -35.93
CA THR A 567 -18.58 38.95 -35.45
C THR A 567 -18.38 39.15 -33.95
N SER A 568 -17.61 40.19 -33.67
CA SER A 568 -17.37 40.91 -32.43
C SER A 568 -18.63 41.52 -31.77
N ALA A 569 -18.63 41.57 -30.44
CA ALA A 569 -19.17 42.70 -29.69
C ALA A 569 -18.22 43.02 -28.51
N GLN A 570 -17.59 44.19 -28.57
CA GLN A 570 -16.84 44.80 -27.48
C GLN A 570 -17.81 45.55 -26.56
N THR A 571 -17.73 45.32 -25.25
CA THR A 571 -18.05 46.33 -24.24
C THR A 571 -17.01 46.24 -23.12
N SER A 572 -16.22 47.31 -23.01
CA SER A 572 -15.31 47.60 -21.91
C SER A 572 -16.06 47.72 -20.58
N LEU A 573 -15.49 47.22 -19.48
CA LEU A 573 -15.34 47.95 -18.21
C LEU A 573 -14.73 47.06 -17.10
N THR A 574 -13.69 47.62 -16.46
CA THR A 574 -13.20 47.37 -15.10
C THR A 574 -12.61 46.00 -14.72
N LYS A 575 -11.28 46.01 -14.50
CA LYS A 575 -10.51 44.99 -13.77
C LYS A 575 -11.03 44.80 -12.34
N PRO A 576 -11.12 43.56 -11.85
CA PRO A 576 -10.78 43.24 -10.47
C PRO A 576 -9.53 42.35 -10.42
N ARG A 577 -8.61 42.70 -9.51
CA ARG A 577 -7.44 41.87 -9.15
C ARG A 577 -7.93 40.53 -8.59
N SER A 578 -7.71 39.44 -9.31
CA SER A 578 -7.87 38.08 -8.79
C SER A 578 -6.53 37.59 -8.23
N THR A 579 -6.49 37.49 -6.90
CA THR A 579 -5.53 36.72 -6.10
C THR A 579 -5.44 35.28 -6.60
N LEU A 580 -4.26 34.89 -7.09
CA LEU A 580 -3.89 33.51 -7.34
C LEU A 580 -3.84 32.75 -6.01
N VAL A 581 -4.79 31.84 -5.81
CA VAL A 581 -4.76 30.84 -4.74
C VAL A 581 -3.70 29.81 -5.12
N SER A 582 -2.52 29.96 -4.53
CA SER A 582 -1.44 28.97 -4.60
C SER A 582 -1.74 27.83 -3.63
N THR A 583 -2.10 26.66 -4.15
CA THR A 583 -2.13 25.41 -3.39
C THR A 583 -0.70 25.05 -2.95
N CYS A 584 -0.43 25.12 -1.65
CA CYS A 584 0.83 24.71 -1.03
C CYS A 584 1.05 23.20 -1.18
N ALA A 585 1.88 22.81 -2.15
CA ALA A 585 2.70 21.61 -2.04
C ALA A 585 3.82 21.94 -1.03
N LEU A 586 3.67 21.47 0.21
CA LEU A 586 4.65 21.58 1.27
C LEU A 586 5.59 20.37 1.20
N ASP A 587 6.72 20.55 0.54
CA ASP A 587 8.03 20.08 1.00
C ASP A 587 9.12 20.70 0.11
N GLU A 588 10.20 21.17 0.76
CA GLU A 588 11.49 21.61 0.21
C GLU A 588 11.62 23.05 -0.33
N ALA A 589 12.05 23.95 0.56
CA ALA A 589 12.95 25.05 0.20
C ALA A 589 14.36 24.70 0.69
N VAL A 590 15.20 24.19 -0.21
CA VAL A 590 16.65 24.09 -0.01
C VAL A 590 17.28 25.41 -0.44
N SER A 591 17.90 26.10 0.51
CA SER A 591 18.71 27.30 0.27
C SER A 591 19.95 26.94 -0.54
N ILE A 592 20.02 27.41 -1.79
CA ILE A 592 21.25 27.44 -2.60
C ILE A 592 22.09 28.62 -2.09
N PRO A 593 23.37 28.44 -1.70
CA PRO A 593 24.26 29.57 -1.46
C PRO A 593 24.75 30.13 -2.79
N SER A 594 24.30 31.34 -3.14
CA SER A 594 24.90 32.16 -4.19
C SER A 594 26.21 32.74 -3.66
N GLY A 595 27.36 32.25 -4.14
CA GLY A 595 28.65 32.84 -3.75
C GLY A 595 29.91 32.12 -4.15
N SER A 596 30.13 31.81 -5.43
CA SER A 596 31.48 31.73 -6.00
C SER A 596 31.42 31.93 -7.51
N ARG A 597 32.16 32.94 -7.99
CA ARG A 597 32.36 33.27 -9.41
C ARG A 597 33.11 32.15 -10.14
N TRP A 598 32.86 32.13 -11.46
CA TRP A 598 33.43 31.34 -12.56
C TRP A 598 32.69 30.07 -12.92
#